data_AF-A0A947RD30-F1
#
_entry.id   AF-A0A947RD30-F1
#
_cell.length_a   1.000
_cell.length_b   1.000
_cell.length_c   1.000
_cell.angle_alpha   90.00
_cell.angle_beta   90.00
_cell.angle_gamma   90.00
#
_symmetry.space_group_name_H-M   'P 1'
#
loop_
_entity.id
_entity.type
_entity.pdbx_description
1 polymer ?
#
loop_
_entity_poly.entity_id
_entity_poly.type
_entity_poly.pdbx_seq_one_letter_code
_entity_poly.pdbx_strand_id
1 'polypeptide(L)'
;MHKSAFGFTLIELLIVISIMVTVGVFSLANYESFGEDQKLKSAVLDVQSILRNAQTNATTNVECDTEHSATWQVEFADTETINLKCQKPLDSSILIKGSKLDANIGIDAVYGVLSVDCPSVPPPSFTISFAPLDGKITLGETDCKLLTITFTNINTNTTKSLIIEQGGRIYAQ
;
A
#
# COMPACT_ATOMS: atom_id res chain seq x y z
N MET A 1 60.71 14.94 -22.79
CA MET A 1 59.27 15.28 -22.93
C MET A 1 58.84 16.12 -21.73
N HIS A 2 58.76 17.44 -21.90
CA HIS A 2 58.24 18.33 -20.85
C HIS A 2 56.71 18.34 -20.92
N LYS A 3 56.03 17.79 -19.91
CA LYS A 3 54.59 17.97 -19.72
C LYS A 3 54.38 19.35 -19.11
N SER A 4 53.79 20.28 -19.86
CA SER A 4 53.33 21.55 -19.31
C SER A 4 52.10 21.30 -18.43
N ALA A 5 52.22 21.56 -17.14
CA ALA A 5 51.06 21.61 -16.24
C ALA A 5 50.34 22.95 -16.46
N PHE A 6 49.15 22.91 -17.05
CA PHE A 6 48.26 24.07 -17.09
C PHE A 6 47.60 24.19 -15.71
N GLY A 7 47.95 25.26 -14.99
CA GLY A 7 47.32 25.59 -13.71
C GLY A 7 45.96 26.22 -13.94
N PHE A 8 44.93 25.72 -13.26
CA PHE A 8 43.62 26.37 -13.21
C PHE A 8 43.75 27.73 -12.53
N THR A 9 43.07 28.73 -13.07
CA THR A 9 43.06 30.05 -12.46
C THR A 9 42.18 30.04 -11.20
N LEU A 10 42.56 30.80 -10.16
CA LEU A 10 41.84 30.83 -8.89
C LEU A 10 40.35 31.19 -9.07
N ILE A 11 40.04 32.03 -10.06
CA ILE A 11 38.67 32.43 -10.41
C ILE A 11 37.85 31.26 -10.98
N GLU A 12 38.47 30.40 -11.78
CA GLU A 12 37.81 29.24 -12.39
C GLU A 12 37.41 28.20 -11.33
N LEU A 13 38.26 28.03 -10.31
CA LEU A 13 37.94 27.17 -9.16
C LEU A 13 36.78 27.74 -8.32
N LEU A 14 36.73 29.06 -8.13
CA LEU A 14 35.62 29.72 -7.44
C LEU A 14 34.27 29.57 -8.17
N ILE A 15 34.27 29.59 -9.50
CA ILE A 15 33.06 29.39 -10.31
C ILE A 15 32.58 27.93 -10.21
N VAL A 16 33.48 26.94 -10.26
CA VAL A 16 33.08 25.54 -10.15
C VAL A 16 32.45 25.23 -8.80
N ILE A 17 33.03 25.72 -7.69
CA ILE A 17 32.45 25.49 -6.37
C ILE A 17 31.10 26.18 -6.21
N SER A 18 30.90 27.36 -6.81
CA SER A 18 29.61 28.07 -6.73
C SER A 18 28.51 27.31 -7.48
N ILE A 19 28.83 26.77 -8.67
CA ILE A 19 27.91 25.94 -9.45
C ILE A 19 27.59 24.64 -8.69
N MET A 20 28.60 23.97 -8.12
CA MET A 20 28.38 22.74 -7.34
C MET A 20 27.51 22.96 -6.11
N VAL A 21 27.72 24.05 -5.35
CA VAL A 21 26.89 24.38 -4.19
C VAL A 21 25.45 24.65 -4.62
N THR A 22 25.26 25.37 -5.73
CA THR A 22 23.92 25.69 -6.24
C THR A 22 23.18 24.42 -6.64
N VAL A 23 23.82 23.53 -7.40
CA VAL A 23 23.23 22.25 -7.81
C VAL A 23 22.95 21.35 -6.59
N GLY A 24 23.86 21.32 -5.61
CA GLY A 24 23.72 20.51 -4.41
C GLY A 24 22.47 20.86 -3.58
N VAL A 25 22.14 22.14 -3.43
CA VAL A 25 20.95 22.58 -2.68
C VAL A 25 19.66 22.14 -3.38
N PHE A 26 19.58 22.25 -4.71
CA PHE A 26 18.39 21.83 -5.46
C PHE A 26 18.16 20.30 -5.41
N SER A 27 19.23 19.51 -5.36
CA SER A 27 19.12 18.05 -5.25
C SER A 27 18.53 17.61 -3.91
N LEU A 28 18.85 18.29 -2.80
CA LEU A 28 18.34 17.94 -1.47
C LEU A 28 16.84 18.17 -1.34
N ALA A 29 16.31 19.28 -1.86
CA ALA A 29 14.89 19.60 -1.77
C ALA A 29 13.98 18.56 -2.47
N ASN A 30 14.46 17.95 -3.56
CA ASN A 30 13.70 16.92 -4.28
C ASN A 30 13.83 15.52 -3.66
N TYR A 31 14.83 15.29 -2.82
CA TYR A 31 15.10 13.98 -2.23
C TYR A 31 14.04 13.60 -1.18
N GLU A 32 13.58 14.55 -0.37
CA GLU A 32 12.56 14.29 0.65
C GLU A 32 11.23 13.86 0.04
N SER A 33 10.74 14.58 -0.97
CA SER A 33 9.49 14.23 -1.67
C SER A 33 9.57 12.85 -2.33
N PHE A 34 10.72 12.49 -2.92
CA PHE A 34 10.92 11.15 -3.49
C PHE A 34 10.91 10.07 -2.41
N GLY A 35 11.55 10.31 -1.26
CA GLY A 35 11.52 9.38 -0.13
C GLY A 35 10.10 9.11 0.35
N GLU A 36 9.28 10.14 0.47
CA GLU A 36 7.88 10.03 0.89
C GLU A 36 7.00 9.29 -0.14
N ASP A 37 7.21 9.50 -1.45
CA ASP A 37 6.51 8.72 -2.50
C ASP A 37 6.92 7.24 -2.48
N GLN A 38 8.19 6.93 -2.22
CA GLN A 38 8.64 5.54 -2.09
C GLN A 38 8.04 4.85 -0.87
N LYS A 39 7.90 5.55 0.27
CA LYS A 39 7.20 5.02 1.44
C LYS A 39 5.73 4.76 1.12
N LEU A 40 5.04 5.71 0.47
CA LEU A 40 3.66 5.54 0.04
C LEU A 40 3.49 4.31 -0.85
N LYS A 41 4.37 4.17 -1.86
CA LYS A 41 4.39 3.01 -2.74
C LYS A 41 4.64 1.71 -1.99
N SER A 42 5.62 1.68 -1.08
CA SER A 42 5.91 0.49 -0.27
C SER A 42 4.71 0.10 0.58
N ALA A 43 4.06 1.06 1.23
CA ALA A 43 2.89 0.83 2.05
C ALA A 43 1.75 0.19 1.23
N VAL A 44 1.44 0.73 0.04
CA VAL A 44 0.41 0.15 -0.85
C VAL A 44 0.77 -1.27 -1.28
N LEU A 45 2.05 -1.54 -1.58
CA LEU A 45 2.52 -2.88 -1.93
C LEU A 45 2.45 -3.86 -0.75
N ASP A 46 2.67 -3.39 0.48
CA ASP A 46 2.52 -4.21 1.68
C ASP A 46 1.05 -4.59 1.90
N VAL A 47 0.11 -3.65 1.72
CA VAL A 47 -1.33 -3.97 1.76
C VAL A 47 -1.71 -4.97 0.67
N GLN A 48 -1.23 -4.75 -0.56
CA GLN A 48 -1.42 -5.68 -1.67
C GLN A 48 -0.89 -7.08 -1.33
N SER A 49 0.27 -7.15 -0.69
CA SER A 49 0.89 -8.40 -0.24
C SER A 49 0.04 -9.11 0.80
N ILE A 50 -0.50 -8.38 1.79
CA ILE A 50 -1.40 -8.93 2.82
C ILE A 50 -2.68 -9.50 2.19
N LEU A 51 -3.30 -8.76 1.26
CA LEU A 51 -4.50 -9.24 0.55
C LEU A 51 -4.22 -10.48 -0.29
N ARG A 52 -3.09 -10.52 -1.01
CA ARG A 52 -2.68 -11.71 -1.77
C ARG A 52 -2.34 -12.89 -0.87
N ASN A 53 -1.78 -12.65 0.31
CA ASN A 53 -1.52 -13.68 1.30
C ASN A 53 -2.84 -14.27 1.81
N ALA A 54 -3.82 -13.43 2.16
CA ALA A 54 -5.17 -13.88 2.53
C ALA A 54 -5.82 -14.74 1.43
N GLN A 55 -5.77 -14.27 0.17
CA GLN A 55 -6.27 -15.01 -0.98
C GLN A 55 -5.55 -16.35 -1.18
N THR A 56 -4.21 -16.37 -1.05
CA THR A 56 -3.40 -17.57 -1.19
C THR A 56 -3.72 -18.57 -0.08
N ASN A 57 -3.87 -18.11 1.17
CA ASN A 57 -4.21 -18.97 2.30
C ASN A 57 -5.62 -19.55 2.16
N ALA A 58 -6.58 -18.78 1.64
CA ALA A 58 -7.93 -19.26 1.35
C ALA A 58 -7.96 -20.32 0.25
N THR A 59 -7.25 -20.09 -0.87
CA THR A 59 -7.18 -21.04 -2.00
C THR A 59 -6.45 -22.33 -1.63
N THR A 60 -5.37 -22.24 -0.85
CA THR A 60 -4.59 -23.39 -0.41
C THR A 60 -5.15 -24.07 0.83
N ASN A 61 -6.25 -23.54 1.38
CA ASN A 61 -6.92 -24.04 2.57
C ASN A 61 -5.98 -24.19 3.78
N VAL A 62 -5.12 -23.20 3.99
CA VAL A 62 -4.18 -23.16 5.11
C VAL A 62 -4.97 -23.26 6.41
N GLU A 63 -4.47 -24.08 7.32
CA GLU A 63 -5.02 -24.26 8.65
C GLU A 63 -5.06 -22.92 9.39
N CYS A 64 -6.25 -22.55 9.85
CA CYS A 64 -6.44 -21.42 10.75
C CYS A 64 -6.50 -21.98 12.16
N ASP A 65 -5.40 -21.82 12.90
CA ASP A 65 -5.20 -22.40 14.24
C ASP A 65 -5.22 -23.94 14.22
N THR A 66 -6.40 -24.57 14.20
CA THR A 66 -6.59 -26.03 14.21
C THR A 66 -7.57 -26.56 13.16
N GLU A 67 -8.19 -25.68 12.36
CA GLU A 67 -9.23 -26.06 11.40
C GLU A 67 -8.82 -25.77 9.95
N HIS A 68 -9.15 -26.74 9.09
CA HIS A 68 -9.17 -26.56 7.65
C HIS A 68 -10.57 -26.07 7.23
N SER A 69 -10.66 -25.19 6.24
CA SER A 69 -11.88 -24.52 5.74
C SER A 69 -12.26 -23.21 6.45
N ALA A 70 -11.29 -22.51 7.03
CA ALA A 70 -11.52 -21.16 7.55
C ALA A 70 -11.62 -20.12 6.43
N THR A 71 -12.46 -19.10 6.66
CA THR A 71 -12.56 -17.93 5.79
C THR A 71 -11.45 -16.95 6.16
N TRP A 72 -10.61 -16.57 5.20
CA TRP A 72 -9.57 -15.58 5.43
C TRP A 72 -10.11 -14.18 5.18
N GLN A 73 -9.73 -13.22 6.02
CA GLN A 73 -10.28 -11.88 6.02
C GLN A 73 -9.18 -10.84 6.19
N VAL A 74 -9.28 -9.73 5.48
CA VAL A 74 -8.46 -8.54 5.70
C VAL A 74 -9.40 -7.44 6.19
N GLU A 75 -9.27 -7.11 7.46
CA GLU A 75 -10.00 -6.03 8.11
C GLU A 75 -9.14 -4.76 8.08
N PHE A 76 -9.69 -3.70 7.51
CA PHE A 76 -9.20 -2.35 7.66
C PHE A 76 -9.88 -1.79 8.89
N ALA A 77 -9.19 -1.80 10.03
CA ALA A 77 -9.78 -1.49 11.34
C ALA A 77 -9.92 0.02 11.58
N ASP A 78 -9.09 0.81 10.90
CA ASP A 78 -9.13 2.27 10.83
C ASP A 78 -8.38 2.73 9.56
N THR A 79 -7.99 4.00 9.47
CA THR A 79 -7.26 4.56 8.32
C THR A 79 -5.79 4.13 8.21
N GLU A 80 -5.22 3.54 9.26
CA GLU A 80 -3.80 3.17 9.39
C GLU A 80 -3.61 1.68 9.70
N THR A 81 -4.60 0.98 10.24
CA THR A 81 -4.47 -0.36 10.81
C THR A 81 -5.16 -1.39 9.94
N ILE A 82 -4.39 -2.40 9.55
CA ILE A 82 -4.81 -3.47 8.65
C ILE A 82 -4.52 -4.80 9.32
N ASN A 83 -5.56 -5.59 9.51
CA ASN A 83 -5.53 -6.85 10.23
C ASN A 83 -5.86 -8.00 9.29
N LEU A 84 -4.91 -8.92 9.11
CA LEU A 84 -5.17 -10.24 8.55
C LEU A 84 -5.77 -11.12 9.64
N LYS A 85 -7.00 -11.57 9.42
CA LYS A 85 -7.71 -12.48 10.29
C LYS A 85 -8.10 -13.75 9.55
N CYS A 86 -8.40 -14.79 10.30
CA CYS A 86 -9.10 -15.96 9.79
C CYS A 86 -10.30 -16.27 10.69
N GLN A 87 -11.42 -16.64 10.09
CA GLN A 87 -12.68 -16.92 10.79
C GLN A 87 -13.06 -18.37 10.57
N LYS A 88 -13.27 -19.11 11.68
CA LYS A 88 -13.82 -20.46 11.65
C LYS A 88 -15.34 -20.41 11.46
N PRO A 89 -15.99 -21.45 10.91
CA PRO A 89 -17.43 -21.44 10.65
C PRO A 89 -18.32 -21.23 11.89
N LEU A 90 -17.82 -21.55 13.09
CA LEU A 90 -18.58 -21.52 14.34
C LEU A 90 -17.95 -20.64 15.44
N ASP A 91 -16.78 -20.05 15.20
CA ASP A 91 -16.05 -19.27 16.21
C ASP A 91 -15.83 -17.80 15.79
N SER A 92 -15.27 -17.03 16.72
CA SER A 92 -14.79 -15.68 16.52
C SER A 92 -13.59 -15.62 15.57
N SER A 93 -13.42 -14.46 14.94
CA SER A 93 -12.30 -14.17 14.04
C SER A 93 -10.98 -14.10 14.82
N ILE A 94 -9.96 -14.84 14.38
CA ILE A 94 -8.63 -14.90 14.98
C ILE A 94 -7.70 -13.95 14.24
N LEU A 95 -7.04 -13.04 14.98
CA LEU A 95 -6.02 -12.16 14.42
C LEU A 95 -4.73 -12.93 14.17
N ILE A 96 -4.33 -13.02 12.91
CA ILE A 96 -3.09 -13.69 12.48
C ILE A 96 -1.94 -12.70 12.38
N LYS A 97 -2.19 -11.54 11.77
CA LYS A 97 -1.18 -10.50 11.61
C LYS A 97 -1.82 -9.11 11.56
N GLY A 98 -1.38 -8.22 12.44
CA GLY A 98 -1.66 -6.79 12.33
C GLY A 98 -0.52 -6.07 11.60
N SER A 99 -0.87 -5.09 10.79
CA SER A 99 0.05 -4.16 10.16
C SER A 99 -0.45 -2.74 10.38
N LYS A 100 0.46 -1.83 10.67
CA LYS A 100 0.16 -0.41 10.80
C LYS A 100 0.90 0.36 9.70
N LEU A 101 0.20 1.24 9.00
CA LEU A 101 0.78 2.16 8.03
C LEU A 101 1.67 3.19 8.76
N ASP A 102 2.65 3.76 8.05
CA ASP A 102 3.44 4.86 8.58
C ASP A 102 2.53 6.04 8.95
N ALA A 103 2.91 6.82 9.97
CA ALA A 103 2.09 7.91 10.51
C ALA A 103 1.71 9.01 9.50
N ASN A 104 2.40 9.09 8.36
CA ASN A 104 2.12 10.07 7.32
C ASN A 104 1.29 9.48 6.17
N ILE A 105 0.92 8.20 6.22
CA ILE A 105 0.19 7.50 5.18
C ILE A 105 -1.13 7.02 5.76
N GLY A 106 -2.23 7.46 5.15
CA GLY A 106 -3.58 7.05 5.55
C GLY A 106 -4.41 6.63 4.34
N ILE A 107 -5.49 5.91 4.63
CA ILE A 107 -6.55 5.62 3.66
C ILE A 107 -7.46 6.86 3.57
N ASP A 108 -7.51 7.47 2.39
CA ASP A 108 -8.27 8.69 2.12
C ASP A 108 -9.67 8.38 1.61
N ALA A 109 -9.78 7.43 0.69
CA ALA A 109 -11.06 7.06 0.08
C ALA A 109 -11.14 5.57 -0.21
N VAL A 110 -12.35 5.04 -0.06
CA VAL A 110 -12.73 3.70 -0.50
C VAL A 110 -13.95 3.85 -1.39
N TYR A 111 -13.84 3.38 -2.62
CA TYR A 111 -14.89 3.52 -3.63
C TYR A 111 -15.09 2.20 -4.38
N GLY A 112 -16.28 1.63 -4.25
CA GLY A 112 -16.71 0.52 -5.09
C GLY A 112 -17.57 0.97 -6.27
N VAL A 113 -17.51 0.21 -7.37
CA VAL A 113 -18.28 0.48 -8.59
C VAL A 113 -19.34 -0.61 -8.79
N LEU A 114 -20.53 -0.20 -9.25
CA LEU A 114 -21.63 -1.03 -9.77
C LEU A 114 -22.62 -1.65 -8.76
N SER A 115 -22.60 -1.28 -7.47
CA SER A 115 -23.72 -1.53 -6.55
C SER A 115 -23.91 -0.38 -5.54
N VAL A 116 -25.15 -0.14 -5.13
CA VAL A 116 -25.52 0.87 -4.12
C VAL A 116 -24.93 0.52 -2.74
N ASP A 117 -24.63 -0.75 -2.55
CA ASP A 117 -24.15 -1.35 -1.30
C ASP A 117 -22.65 -1.68 -1.33
N CYS A 118 -21.93 -1.25 -2.36
CA CYS A 118 -20.47 -1.26 -2.34
C CYS A 118 -19.99 -0.35 -1.19
N PRO A 119 -18.87 -0.69 -0.52
CA PRO A 119 -18.23 0.22 0.41
C PRO A 119 -17.96 1.55 -0.30
N SER A 120 -18.66 2.58 0.12
CA SER A 120 -18.50 3.95 -0.36
C SER A 120 -18.62 4.86 0.84
N VAL A 121 -17.87 5.96 0.84
CA VAL A 121 -17.67 6.90 1.95
C VAL A 121 -16.59 6.39 2.93
N PRO A 122 -15.66 7.26 3.42
CA PRO A 122 -14.55 6.83 4.29
C PRO A 122 -15.09 6.02 5.47
N PRO A 123 -14.81 4.71 5.58
CA PRO A 123 -15.37 3.94 6.68
C PRO A 123 -14.42 3.96 7.88
N PRO A 124 -14.94 4.00 9.12
CA PRO A 124 -14.13 3.74 10.31
C PRO A 124 -13.61 2.30 10.35
N SER A 125 -14.20 1.36 9.58
CA SER A 125 -13.61 0.05 9.29
C SER A 125 -14.38 -0.69 8.18
N PHE A 126 -13.72 -1.58 7.44
CA PHE A 126 -14.35 -2.49 6.50
C PHE A 126 -13.54 -3.79 6.35
N THR A 127 -14.18 -4.87 5.90
CA THR A 127 -13.54 -6.19 5.78
C THR A 127 -13.69 -6.76 4.39
N ILE A 128 -12.60 -7.29 3.86
CA ILE A 128 -12.56 -8.06 2.61
C ILE A 128 -12.41 -9.53 2.99
N SER A 129 -13.34 -10.37 2.55
CA SER A 129 -13.32 -11.81 2.86
C SER A 129 -12.95 -12.63 1.62
N PHE A 130 -12.27 -13.75 1.85
CA PHE A 130 -11.83 -14.69 0.84
C PHE A 130 -12.42 -16.06 1.18
N ALA A 131 -13.28 -16.55 0.31
CA ALA A 131 -13.92 -17.85 0.49
C ALA A 131 -12.88 -19.00 0.39
N PRO A 132 -13.02 -20.04 1.23
CA PRO A 132 -12.10 -21.16 1.21
C PRO A 132 -12.18 -21.94 -0.11
N LEU A 133 -11.06 -22.56 -0.51
CA LEU A 133 -10.90 -23.41 -1.70
C LEU A 133 -10.91 -22.69 -3.05
N ASP A 134 -11.69 -21.62 -3.22
CA ASP A 134 -11.75 -20.86 -4.48
C ASP A 134 -11.06 -19.49 -4.40
N GLY A 135 -10.80 -18.98 -3.18
CA GLY A 135 -10.23 -17.65 -2.96
C GLY A 135 -11.10 -16.53 -3.50
N LYS A 136 -12.40 -16.80 -3.71
CA LYS A 136 -13.34 -15.83 -4.25
C LYS A 136 -13.47 -14.70 -3.26
N ILE A 137 -13.26 -13.49 -3.77
CA ILE A 137 -13.33 -12.27 -2.96
C ILE A 137 -14.80 -11.90 -2.76
N THR A 138 -15.20 -11.68 -1.51
CA THR A 138 -16.48 -11.07 -1.16
C THR A 138 -16.22 -9.71 -0.51
N LEU A 139 -16.77 -8.68 -1.15
CA LEU A 139 -16.62 -7.28 -0.79
C LEU A 139 -17.89 -6.82 -0.07
N GLY A 140 -18.14 -7.37 1.13
CA GLY A 140 -19.39 -7.14 1.87
C GLY A 140 -20.56 -8.00 1.37
N GLU A 141 -21.78 -7.50 1.55
CA GLU A 141 -23.03 -8.26 1.28
C GLU A 141 -23.48 -8.24 -0.19
N THR A 142 -22.80 -7.52 -1.09
CA THR A 142 -23.32 -7.27 -2.45
C THR A 142 -22.34 -7.49 -3.60
N ASP A 143 -22.89 -7.48 -4.83
CA ASP A 143 -22.24 -7.66 -6.14
C ASP A 143 -21.23 -6.56 -6.51
N CYS A 144 -20.37 -6.15 -5.59
CA CYS A 144 -19.33 -5.17 -5.85
C CYS A 144 -18.31 -5.75 -6.83
N LYS A 145 -18.23 -5.19 -8.05
CA LYS A 145 -17.38 -5.71 -9.13
C LYS A 145 -15.95 -5.23 -9.03
N LEU A 146 -15.76 -4.03 -8.50
CA LEU A 146 -14.47 -3.37 -8.38
C LEU A 146 -14.46 -2.50 -7.13
N LEU A 147 -13.40 -2.60 -6.34
CA LEU A 147 -13.13 -1.76 -5.17
C LEU A 147 -11.79 -1.05 -5.37
N THR A 148 -11.80 0.27 -5.22
CA THR A 148 -10.60 1.12 -5.24
C THR A 148 -10.38 1.70 -3.86
N ILE A 149 -9.19 1.45 -3.31
CA ILE A 149 -8.73 2.02 -2.04
C ILE A 149 -7.64 3.04 -2.36
N THR A 150 -7.85 4.30 -2.00
CA THR A 150 -6.89 5.38 -2.22
C THR A 150 -6.16 5.69 -0.93
N PHE A 151 -4.83 5.66 -1.02
CA PHE A 151 -3.89 6.01 0.03
C PHE A 151 -3.33 7.39 -0.26
N THR A 152 -3.16 8.20 0.77
CA THR A 152 -2.63 9.55 0.66
C THR A 152 -1.47 9.72 1.63
N ASN A 153 -0.38 10.34 1.17
CA ASN A 153 0.67 10.82 2.06
C ASN A 153 0.35 12.26 2.48
N ILE A 154 0.22 12.49 3.79
CA ILE A 154 -0.21 13.75 4.40
C ILE A 154 0.83 14.87 4.18
N ASN A 155 2.12 14.53 4.10
CA ASN A 155 3.19 15.51 3.93
C ASN A 155 3.26 16.07 2.51
N THR A 156 3.03 15.20 1.51
CA THR A 156 3.20 15.54 0.09
C THR A 156 1.87 15.73 -0.65
N ASN A 157 0.74 15.34 -0.05
CA ASN A 157 -0.57 15.22 -0.68
C ASN A 157 -0.58 14.34 -1.94
N THR A 158 0.41 13.46 -2.09
CA THR A 158 0.45 12.48 -3.19
C THR A 158 -0.45 11.31 -2.87
N THR A 159 -1.12 10.76 -3.88
CA THR A 159 -2.02 9.62 -3.72
C THR A 159 -1.59 8.43 -4.56
N LYS A 160 -1.94 7.23 -4.07
CA LYS A 160 -1.77 5.94 -4.75
C LYS A 160 -3.02 5.11 -4.54
N SER A 161 -3.37 4.29 -5.52
CA SER A 161 -4.61 3.50 -5.43
C SER A 161 -4.32 2.01 -5.47
N LEU A 162 -5.09 1.24 -4.73
CA LEU A 162 -5.12 -0.22 -4.77
C LEU A 162 -6.47 -0.65 -5.32
N ILE A 163 -6.46 -1.40 -6.42
CA ILE A 163 -7.67 -1.84 -7.10
C ILE A 163 -7.84 -3.34 -6.91
N ILE A 164 -9.05 -3.73 -6.55
CA ILE A 164 -9.48 -5.10 -6.31
C ILE A 164 -10.68 -5.39 -7.21
N GLU A 165 -10.52 -6.31 -8.15
CA GLU A 165 -11.58 -6.76 -9.03
C GLU A 165 -12.23 -8.03 -8.45
N GLN A 166 -13.54 -8.19 -8.65
CA GLN A 166 -14.29 -9.40 -8.26
C GLN A 166 -13.69 -10.69 -8.86
N GLY A 167 -13.01 -10.57 -10.01
CA GLY A 167 -12.24 -11.67 -10.63
C GLY A 167 -11.00 -12.11 -9.87
N GLY A 168 -10.74 -11.58 -8.66
CA GLY A 168 -9.62 -11.95 -7.82
C GLY A 168 -8.32 -11.19 -8.13
N ARG A 169 -8.35 -10.24 -9.06
CA ARG A 169 -7.18 -9.45 -9.43
C ARG A 169 -6.98 -8.32 -8.43
N ILE A 170 -5.78 -8.24 -7.85
CA ILE A 170 -5.38 -7.19 -6.91
C ILE A 170 -4.11 -6.51 -7.43
N TYR A 171 -4.13 -5.19 -7.62
CA TYR A 171 -2.99 -4.42 -8.13
C TYR A 171 -2.97 -2.95 -7.68
N ALA A 172 -1.77 -2.43 -7.45
CA ALA A 172 -1.52 -1.02 -7.15
C ALA A 172 -1.36 -0.15 -8.41
N GLN A 173 -1.75 1.12 -8.33
CA GLN A 173 -1.64 2.17 -9.34
C GLN A 173 -0.96 3.41 -8.76
#